data_AF-A0A1M3EC57-F1
#
_entry.id   AF-A0A1M3EC57-F1
#
_cell.length_a   1.000
_cell.length_b   1.000
_cell.length_c   1.000
_cell.angle_alpha   90.00
_cell.angle_beta   90.00
_cell.angle_gamma   90.00
#
_symmetry.space_group_name_H-M   'P 1'
#
loop_
_entity.id
_entity.type
_entity.pdbx_description
1 polymer ?
#
loop_
_entity_poly.entity_id
_entity_poly.type
_entity_poly.pdbx_seq_one_letter_code
_entity_poly.pdbx_strand_id
1 'polypeptide(L)'
;MGRQDKKRELEHRITFRLGQKELERLDAMLARSNCQSQSELIRKMLFKGEITVMTHDRSLDIIMEILSGIRTELHAIGININQVTRRFHQEKQPEARLLKALKIQELNKETGEKVDEVLALIGKLSGKWLQE
;
A
#
# COMPACT_ATOMS: atom_id res chain seq x y z
N MET A 1 17.84 -37.02 3.53
CA MET A 1 19.19 -36.40 3.38
C MET A 1 19.12 -35.40 2.25
N GLY A 2 19.70 -34.20 2.39
CA GLY A 2 19.80 -33.22 1.29
C GLY A 2 19.59 -31.76 1.69
N ARG A 3 20.39 -31.23 2.63
CA ARG A 3 20.54 -29.78 2.88
C ARG A 3 22.03 -29.44 2.80
N GLN A 4 22.59 -29.53 1.62
CA GLN A 4 23.92 -29.00 1.34
C GLN A 4 23.86 -28.48 -0.09
N ASP A 5 23.66 -27.18 -0.26
CA ASP A 5 24.10 -26.41 -1.44
C ASP A 5 23.66 -24.96 -1.28
N LYS A 6 24.53 -24.16 -0.63
CA LYS A 6 24.63 -22.67 -0.72
C LYS A 6 25.63 -22.07 0.29
N LYS A 7 26.66 -22.81 0.71
CA LYS A 7 27.61 -22.35 1.75
C LYS A 7 28.98 -21.92 1.20
N ARG A 8 29.18 -21.86 -0.12
CA ARG A 8 30.50 -21.70 -0.78
C ARG A 8 30.73 -20.36 -1.48
N GLU A 9 30.05 -19.27 -1.12
CA GLU A 9 30.28 -17.94 -1.75
C GLU A 9 30.97 -16.92 -0.83
N LEU A 10 31.20 -17.24 0.44
CA LEU A 10 31.80 -16.31 1.42
C LEU A 10 32.96 -17.00 2.15
N GLU A 11 34.13 -17.02 1.53
CA GLU A 11 35.30 -17.77 2.00
C GLU A 11 36.12 -17.01 3.06
N HIS A 12 36.09 -15.67 3.02
CA HIS A 12 36.94 -14.82 3.86
C HIS A 12 36.12 -14.08 4.91
N ARG A 13 36.50 -14.20 6.19
CA ARG A 13 35.88 -13.51 7.32
C ARG A 13 36.73 -12.31 7.75
N ILE A 14 36.14 -11.12 7.74
CA ILE A 14 36.74 -9.90 8.25
C ILE A 14 36.03 -9.54 9.57
N THR A 15 36.80 -9.25 10.62
CA THR A 15 36.27 -8.79 11.92
C THR A 15 36.92 -7.47 12.30
N PHE A 16 36.10 -6.50 12.70
CA PHE A 16 36.53 -5.22 13.24
C PHE A 16 35.75 -4.93 14.53
N ARG A 17 36.30 -4.07 15.39
CA ARG A 17 35.64 -3.61 16.61
C ARG A 17 34.95 -2.29 16.33
N LEU A 18 33.77 -2.13 16.91
CA LEU A 18 32.98 -0.91 16.85
C LEU A 18 32.85 -0.33 18.24
N GLY A 19 32.87 0.99 18.33
CA GLY A 19 32.42 1.71 19.51
C GLY A 19 30.89 1.65 19.65
N GLN A 20 30.39 1.94 20.85
CA GLN A 20 28.96 1.90 21.16
C GLN A 20 28.11 2.77 20.21
N LYS A 21 28.56 4.00 19.93
CA LYS A 21 27.86 4.94 19.02
C LYS A 21 27.79 4.43 17.57
N GLU A 22 28.82 3.70 17.13
CA GLU A 22 28.89 3.17 15.77
C GLU A 22 27.97 1.95 15.62
N LEU A 23 27.89 1.12 16.68
CA LEU A 23 26.96 0.00 16.75
C LEU A 23 25.50 0.49 16.73
N GLU A 24 25.15 1.49 17.55
CA GLU A 24 23.81 2.09 17.58
C GLU A 24 23.41 2.67 16.23
N ARG A 25 24.36 3.31 15.53
CA ARG A 25 24.11 3.83 14.17
C ARG A 25 23.84 2.71 13.17
N LEU A 26 24.58 1.59 13.25
CA LEU A 26 24.35 0.43 12.39
C LEU A 26 23.00 -0.24 12.67
N ASP A 27 22.59 -0.34 13.93
CA ASP A 27 21.28 -0.89 14.30
C ASP A 27 20.13 -0.02 13.80
N ALA A 28 20.26 1.31 13.94
CA ALA A 28 19.29 2.26 13.41
C ALA A 28 19.18 2.18 11.88
N MET A 29 20.30 1.98 11.18
CA MET A 29 20.31 1.79 9.73
C MET A 29 19.73 0.43 9.32
N LEU A 30 20.02 -0.64 10.07
CA LEU A 30 19.46 -1.97 9.83
C LEU A 30 17.93 -1.93 9.94
N ALA A 31 17.40 -1.30 10.99
CA ALA A 31 15.96 -1.16 11.22
C ALA A 31 15.21 -0.39 10.11
N ARG A 32 15.92 0.47 9.37
CA ARG A 32 15.38 1.26 8.25
C ARG A 32 15.66 0.65 6.88
N SER A 33 16.36 -0.49 6.82
CA SER A 33 16.77 -1.13 5.57
C SER A 33 16.01 -2.45 5.36
N ASN A 34 15.96 -2.93 4.12
CA ASN A 34 15.46 -4.27 3.80
C ASN A 34 16.57 -5.36 3.96
N CYS A 35 17.50 -5.20 4.90
CA CYS A 35 18.57 -6.16 5.15
C CYS A 35 18.21 -7.04 6.34
N GLN A 36 18.53 -8.34 6.27
CA GLN A 36 18.20 -9.29 7.34
C GLN A 36 19.27 -9.39 8.43
N SER A 37 20.46 -8.82 8.19
CA SER A 37 21.55 -8.80 9.17
C SER A 37 22.47 -7.61 8.98
N GLN A 38 23.16 -7.21 10.05
CA GLN A 38 24.21 -6.19 10.02
C GLN A 38 25.30 -6.54 8.98
N SER A 39 25.68 -7.81 8.88
CA SER A 39 26.69 -8.28 7.91
C SER A 39 26.25 -8.07 6.46
N GLU A 40 24.96 -8.26 6.16
CA GLU A 40 24.41 -8.01 4.83
C GLU A 40 24.39 -6.52 4.52
N LEU A 41 23.97 -5.70 5.49
CA LEU A 41 23.96 -4.24 5.39
C LEU A 41 25.37 -3.70 5.11
N ILE A 42 26.36 -4.09 5.91
CA ILE A 42 27.77 -3.68 5.77
C ILE A 42 28.33 -4.11 4.40
N ARG A 43 28.02 -5.33 3.94
CA ARG A 43 28.46 -5.80 2.62
C ARG A 43 27.83 -4.97 1.50
N LYS A 44 26.55 -4.61 1.60
CA LYS A 44 25.87 -3.73 0.65
C LYS A 44 26.48 -2.33 0.66
N MET A 45 26.80 -1.76 1.82
CA MET A 45 27.51 -0.48 1.93
C MET A 45 28.86 -0.48 1.23
N LEU A 46 29.68 -1.47 1.54
CA LEU A 46 31.08 -1.49 1.10
C LEU A 46 31.23 -1.82 -0.38
N PHE A 47 30.40 -2.70 -0.92
CA PHE A 47 30.62 -3.27 -2.26
C PHE A 47 29.54 -2.93 -3.28
N LYS A 48 28.37 -2.45 -2.85
CA LYS A 48 27.26 -2.14 -3.78
C LYS A 48 26.94 -0.65 -3.91
N GLY A 49 27.63 0.22 -3.17
CA GLY A 49 27.64 1.69 -3.35
C GLY A 49 26.35 2.42 -3.00
N GLU A 50 25.20 1.78 -3.22
CA GLU A 50 23.89 2.27 -2.83
C GLU A 50 23.28 1.26 -1.85
N ILE A 51 23.34 1.56 -0.54
CA ILE A 51 22.16 1.18 0.23
C ILE A 51 21.09 2.14 -0.27
N THR A 52 20.19 1.66 -1.12
CA THR A 52 18.86 2.24 -1.18
C THR A 52 18.28 2.04 0.22
N VAL A 53 18.49 3.02 1.11
CA VAL A 53 17.73 3.12 2.34
C VAL A 53 16.33 3.42 1.82
N MET A 54 15.60 2.36 1.50
CA MET A 54 14.18 2.47 1.32
C MET A 54 13.69 2.86 2.70
N THR A 55 13.59 4.16 2.95
CA THR A 55 12.59 4.73 3.84
C THR A 55 11.27 4.23 3.29
N HIS A 56 10.96 2.97 3.62
CA HIS A 56 9.65 2.39 3.42
C HIS A 56 8.79 3.12 4.42
N ASP A 57 8.26 4.25 3.96
CA ASP A 57 7.38 5.06 4.75
C ASP A 57 6.10 4.25 4.90
N ARG A 58 5.97 3.61 6.07
CA ARG A 58 4.79 2.83 6.46
C ARG A 58 3.50 3.67 6.34
N SER A 59 3.61 5.00 6.29
CA SER A 59 2.47 5.85 5.99
C SER A 59 1.86 5.53 4.62
N LEU A 60 2.69 5.27 3.59
CA LEU A 60 2.23 4.95 2.23
C LEU A 60 1.53 3.60 2.14
N ASP A 61 1.96 2.61 2.92
CA ASP A 61 1.30 1.30 2.96
C ASP A 61 -0.12 1.43 3.52
N ILE A 62 -0.28 2.20 4.61
CA ILE A 62 -1.59 2.48 5.22
C ILE A 62 -2.50 3.20 4.21
N ILE A 63 -1.94 4.15 3.45
CA ILE A 63 -2.67 4.88 2.42
C ILE A 63 -3.11 3.94 1.29
N MET A 64 -2.21 3.06 0.82
CA MET A 64 -2.54 2.06 -0.21
C MET A 64 -3.64 1.10 0.26
N GLU A 65 -3.63 0.70 1.53
CA GLU A 65 -4.67 -0.14 2.13
C GLU A 65 -6.03 0.57 2.12
N ILE A 66 -6.09 1.81 2.58
CA ILE A 66 -7.32 2.63 2.57
C ILE A 66 -7.85 2.80 1.12
N LEU A 67 -6.98 3.16 0.17
CA LEU A 67 -7.36 3.32 -1.24
C LEU A 67 -7.87 2.02 -1.85
N SER A 68 -7.26 0.87 -1.49
CA SER A 68 -7.72 -0.44 -1.96
C SER A 68 -9.10 -0.81 -1.39
N GLY A 69 -9.36 -0.46 -0.12
CA GLY A 69 -10.67 -0.59 0.51
C GLY A 69 -11.73 0.19 -0.24
N ILE A 70 -11.50 1.50 -0.45
CA ILE A 70 -12.48 2.36 -1.14
C ILE A 70 -12.73 1.90 -2.58
N ARG A 71 -11.69 1.47 -3.30
CA ARG A 71 -11.85 0.90 -4.66
C ARG A 71 -12.78 -0.32 -4.67
N THR A 72 -12.67 -1.18 -3.65
CA THR A 72 -13.51 -2.38 -3.53
C THR A 72 -14.97 -2.00 -3.26
N GLU A 73 -15.20 -1.04 -2.37
CA GLU A 73 -16.53 -0.50 -2.08
C GLU A 73 -17.18 0.13 -3.33
N LEU A 74 -16.46 1.00 -4.04
CA LEU A 74 -16.93 1.62 -5.29
C LEU A 74 -17.28 0.57 -6.36
N HIS A 75 -16.49 -0.50 -6.47
CA HIS A 75 -16.78 -1.59 -7.38
C HIS A 75 -18.09 -2.31 -7.02
N ALA A 76 -18.32 -2.59 -5.73
CA ALA A 76 -19.56 -3.20 -5.26
C ALA A 76 -20.78 -2.29 -5.51
N ILE A 77 -20.65 -0.98 -5.28
CA ILE A 77 -21.72 -0.02 -5.58
C ILE A 77 -22.01 0.00 -7.10
N GLY A 78 -20.98 0.01 -7.94
CA GLY A 78 -21.14 -0.05 -9.40
C GLY A 78 -21.85 -1.32 -9.88
N ILE A 79 -21.54 -2.47 -9.29
CA ILE A 79 -22.26 -3.72 -9.54
C ILE A 79 -23.74 -3.57 -9.16
N ASN A 80 -24.04 -3.01 -7.99
CA ASN A 80 -25.42 -2.82 -7.53
C ASN A 80 -26.21 -1.87 -8.44
N ILE A 81 -25.62 -0.75 -8.85
CA ILE A 81 -26.24 0.20 -9.80
C ILE A 81 -26.57 -0.51 -11.13
N ASN A 82 -25.63 -1.30 -11.66
CA ASN A 82 -25.85 -2.04 -12.91
C ASN A 82 -26.99 -3.06 -12.77
N GLN A 83 -27.07 -3.75 -11.62
CA GLN A 83 -28.17 -4.68 -11.35
C GLN A 83 -29.53 -3.97 -11.29
N VAL A 84 -29.63 -2.86 -10.55
CA VAL A 84 -30.89 -2.11 -10.45
C VAL A 84 -31.28 -1.52 -11.81
N THR A 85 -30.30 -1.02 -12.58
CA THR A 85 -30.52 -0.48 -13.93
C THR A 85 -31.06 -1.55 -14.89
N ARG A 86 -30.50 -2.77 -14.88
CA ARG A 86 -31.02 -3.89 -15.68
C ARG A 86 -32.45 -4.25 -15.27
N ARG A 87 -32.72 -4.33 -13.96
CA ARG A 87 -34.07 -4.60 -13.42
C ARG A 87 -35.06 -3.49 -13.73
N PHE A 88 -34.61 -2.24 -13.83
CA PHE A 88 -35.44 -1.09 -14.20
C PHE A 88 -35.88 -1.17 -15.66
N HIS A 89 -34.96 -1.47 -16.59
CA HIS A 89 -35.28 -1.60 -18.01
C HIS A 89 -36.22 -2.77 -18.32
N GLN A 90 -36.15 -3.85 -17.54
CA GLN A 90 -37.01 -5.02 -17.70
C GLN A 90 -38.39 -4.85 -17.04
N GLU A 91 -38.58 -3.82 -16.23
CA GLU A 91 -39.81 -3.61 -15.46
C GLU A 91 -40.90 -2.96 -16.30
N LYS A 92 -42.06 -3.62 -16.36
CA LYS A 92 -43.22 -3.13 -17.10
C LYS A 92 -44.15 -2.29 -16.23
N GLN A 93 -44.12 -2.52 -14.91
CA GLN A 93 -44.98 -1.81 -13.96
C GLN A 93 -44.43 -0.39 -13.66
N PRO A 94 -45.23 0.67 -13.81
CA PRO A 94 -44.80 2.05 -13.54
C PRO A 94 -44.32 2.28 -12.10
N GLU A 95 -45.05 1.75 -11.11
CA GLU A 95 -44.74 1.92 -9.69
C GLU A 95 -43.41 1.24 -9.30
N ALA A 96 -43.18 0.03 -9.79
CA ALA A 96 -41.94 -0.71 -9.56
C ALA A 96 -40.73 -0.05 -10.26
N ARG A 97 -40.93 0.62 -11.41
CA ARG A 97 -39.90 1.46 -12.04
C ARG A 97 -39.54 2.66 -11.17
N LEU A 98 -40.53 3.36 -10.63
CA LEU A 98 -40.28 4.53 -9.77
C LEU A 98 -39.45 4.14 -8.53
N LEU A 99 -39.80 3.06 -7.84
CA LEU A 99 -39.03 2.53 -6.71
C LEU A 99 -37.58 2.19 -7.08
N LYS A 100 -37.36 1.56 -8.24
CA LYS A 100 -36.02 1.25 -8.74
C LYS A 100 -35.21 2.50 -9.09
N ALA A 101 -35.86 3.53 -9.68
CA ALA A 101 -35.22 4.81 -9.97
C ALA A 101 -34.76 5.53 -8.70
N LEU A 102 -35.59 5.54 -7.65
CA LEU A 102 -35.23 6.07 -6.33
C LEU A 102 -34.03 5.31 -5.74
N LYS A 103 -33.97 3.98 -5.89
CA LYS A 103 -32.83 3.20 -5.41
C LYS A 103 -31.53 3.50 -6.18
N ILE A 104 -31.60 3.76 -7.49
CA ILE A 104 -30.44 4.20 -8.28
C ILE A 104 -29.96 5.57 -7.79
N GLN A 105 -30.87 6.50 -7.51
CA GLN A 105 -30.52 7.82 -6.98
C GLN A 105 -29.78 7.71 -5.64
N GLU A 106 -30.25 6.84 -4.74
CA GLU A 106 -29.61 6.60 -3.45
C GLU A 106 -28.20 6.03 -3.60
N LEU A 107 -28.03 5.00 -4.44
CA LEU A 107 -26.71 4.40 -4.72
C LEU A 107 -25.74 5.40 -5.37
N ASN A 108 -26.24 6.28 -6.25
CA ASN A 108 -25.42 7.35 -6.83
C ASN A 108 -24.97 8.36 -5.78
N LYS A 109 -25.83 8.66 -4.80
CA LYS A 109 -25.47 9.55 -3.69
C LYS A 109 -24.38 8.92 -2.82
N GLU A 110 -24.54 7.65 -2.43
CA GLU A 110 -23.52 6.89 -1.69
C GLU A 110 -22.17 6.85 -2.45
N THR A 111 -22.23 6.68 -3.78
CA THR A 111 -21.04 6.74 -4.65
C THR A 111 -20.36 8.10 -4.57
N GLY A 112 -21.14 9.18 -4.66
CA GLY A 112 -20.62 10.56 -4.58
C GLY A 112 -19.89 10.83 -3.26
N GLU A 113 -20.51 10.45 -2.14
CA GLU A 113 -19.91 10.59 -0.80
C GLU A 113 -18.57 9.85 -0.69
N LYS A 114 -18.46 8.66 -1.29
CA LYS A 114 -17.22 7.88 -1.33
C LYS A 114 -16.16 8.49 -2.23
N VAL A 115 -16.55 9.08 -3.36
CA VAL A 115 -15.62 9.83 -4.23
C VAL A 115 -15.07 11.06 -3.50
N ASP A 116 -15.89 11.77 -2.75
CA ASP A 116 -15.47 12.91 -1.94
C ASP A 116 -14.46 12.50 -0.84
N GLU A 117 -14.67 11.35 -0.20
CA GLU A 117 -13.73 10.77 0.77
C GLU A 117 -12.35 10.49 0.14
N VAL A 118 -12.32 9.94 -1.07
CA VAL A 118 -11.07 9.72 -1.84
C VAL A 118 -10.40 11.03 -2.19
N LEU A 119 -11.15 12.02 -2.69
CA LEU A 119 -10.60 13.33 -3.06
C LEU A 119 -10.01 14.05 -1.85
N ALA A 120 -10.65 13.96 -0.68
CA ALA A 120 -10.13 14.51 0.57
C ALA A 120 -8.83 13.81 1.01
N LEU A 121 -8.74 12.49 0.87
CA LEU A 121 -7.50 11.74 1.10
C LEU A 121 -6.39 12.17 0.14
N ILE A 122 -6.66 12.27 -1.15
CA ILE A 122 -5.69 12.73 -2.15
C ILE A 122 -5.22 14.17 -1.82
N GLY A 123 -6.12 15.05 -1.39
CA GLY A 123 -5.76 16.41 -0.97
C GLY A 123 -4.85 16.45 0.27
N LYS A 124 -5.09 15.57 1.26
CA LYS A 124 -4.20 15.45 2.43
C LYS A 124 -2.81 14.92 2.05
N LEU A 125 -2.75 14.05 1.04
CA LEU A 125 -1.49 13.50 0.53
C LEU A 125 -0.71 14.53 -0.27
N SER A 126 -1.35 15.23 -1.20
CA SER A 126 -0.68 16.27 -1.98
C SER A 126 -0.09 17.36 -1.08
N GLY A 127 -0.78 17.74 0.00
CA GLY A 127 -0.26 18.71 0.98
C GLY A 127 0.98 18.24 1.74
N LYS A 128 1.12 16.94 2.03
CA LYS A 128 2.33 16.39 2.65
C LYS A 128 3.52 16.34 1.70
N TRP A 129 3.27 16.08 0.42
CA TRP A 129 4.32 15.92 -0.59
C TRP A 129 4.77 17.25 -1.22
N LEU A 130 3.99 18.34 -1.08
CA LEU A 130 4.36 19.68 -1.55
C LEU A 130 5.21 20.46 -0.52
N GLN A 131 5.51 19.87 0.64
CA GLN A 131 6.33 20.47 1.70
C GLN A 131 7.79 19.98 1.70
N GLU A 132 8.19 19.18 0.71
CA GLU A 132 9.59 18.92 0.34
C GLU A 132 9.97 19.71 -0.93
#